data_AF-A0A820RIJ5-F1
#
_entry.id   AF-A0A820RIJ5-F1
#
_cell.length_a   1.000
_cell.length_b   1.000
_cell.length_c   1.000
_cell.angle_alpha   90.00
_cell.angle_beta   90.00
_cell.angle_gamma   90.00
#
_symmetry.space_group_name_H-M   'P 1'
#
loop_
_entity.id
_entity.type
_entity.pdbx_description
1 polymer ?
#
loop_
_entity_poly.entity_id
_entity_poly.type
_entity_poly.pdbx_seq_one_letter_code
_entity_poly.pdbx_strand_id
1 'polypeptide(L)'
;MSGLFPICVSSLFSILAYRNVRHIVRRQIPINRRRLDQQLTAMIFVRVIFYVILQLPFTIYRIYSLNVIITDENTIAYSIDQWMQQIVLVMIYLDYA
;
A
#
# COMPACT_ATOMS: atom_id res chain seq x y z
N MET A 1 10.71 2.22 -15.66
CA MET A 1 11.21 2.90 -14.44
C MET A 1 10.12 3.62 -13.63
N SER A 2 8.82 3.37 -13.88
CA SER A 2 7.71 4.14 -13.29
C SER A 2 7.11 3.55 -12.00
N GLY A 3 7.55 2.36 -11.56
CA GLY A 3 6.95 1.65 -10.41
C GLY A 3 7.48 2.04 -9.03
N LEU A 4 8.69 2.62 -8.96
CA LEU A 4 9.31 3.00 -7.67
C LEU A 4 8.80 4.35 -7.13
N PHE A 5 8.37 5.23 -8.03
CA PHE A 5 7.84 6.55 -7.67
C PHE A 5 6.63 6.47 -6.71
N PRO A 6 5.58 5.67 -6.98
CA PRO A 6 4.46 5.55 -6.04
C PRO A 6 4.86 4.96 -4.69
N ILE A 7 5.85 4.05 -4.64
CA ILE A 7 6.36 3.49 -3.38
C ILE A 7 7.02 4.59 -2.55
N CYS A 8 7.93 5.38 -3.15
CA CYS A 8 8.61 6.48 -2.48
C CYS A 8 7.64 7.56 -1.98
N VAL A 9 6.61 7.88 -2.77
CA VAL A 9 5.58 8.84 -2.36
C VAL A 9 4.77 8.26 -1.19
N SER A 10 4.34 7.01 -1.25
CA SER A 10 3.55 6.41 -0.17
C SER A 10 4.32 6.25 1.15
N SER A 11 5.62 5.98 1.08
CA SER A 11 6.48 5.86 2.27
C SER A 11 6.72 7.23 2.91
N LEU A 12 6.96 8.27 2.10
CA LEU A 12 7.03 9.66 2.54
C LEU A 12 5.72 10.09 3.23
N PHE A 13 4.56 9.80 2.64
CA PHE A 13 3.26 10.11 3.22
C PHE A 13 3.00 9.34 4.53
N SER A 14 3.39 8.06 4.61
CA SER A 14 3.30 7.26 5.84
C SER A 14 4.16 7.84 6.97
N ILE A 15 5.39 8.26 6.67
CA ILE A 15 6.29 8.89 7.65
C ILE A 15 5.74 10.25 8.10
N LEU A 16 5.26 11.08 7.17
CA LEU A 16 4.66 12.37 7.48
C LEU A 16 3.41 12.21 8.35
N ALA A 17 2.57 11.23 8.06
CA ALA A 17 1.40 10.94 8.87
C ALA A 17 1.77 10.44 10.28
N TYR A 18 2.76 9.55 10.41
CA TYR A 18 3.28 9.13 11.72
C TYR A 18 3.81 10.32 12.54
N ARG A 19 4.54 11.24 11.89
CA ARG A 19 5.02 12.47 12.55
C ARG A 19 3.86 13.39 12.94
N ASN A 20 2.85 13.56 12.08
CA ASN A 20 1.68 14.39 12.35
C ASN A 20 0.85 13.84 13.52
N VAL A 21 0.58 12.54 13.58
CA VAL A 21 -0.13 11.90 14.70
C VAL A 21 0.64 12.11 16.01
N ARG A 22 1.96 11.86 16.02
CA ARG A 22 2.81 12.05 17.20
C ARG A 22 2.87 13.51 17.65
N HIS A 23 2.82 14.45 16.72
CA HIS A 23 2.85 15.89 17.01
C HIS A 23 1.49 16.42 17.50
N ILE A 24 0.38 15.92 16.94
CA ILE A 24 -0.98 16.28 17.36
C ILE A 24 -1.24 15.83 18.80
N VAL A 25 -0.73 14.67 19.23
CA VAL A 25 -0.86 14.20 20.63
C VAL A 25 -0.26 15.21 21.62
N ARG A 26 0.77 15.97 21.24
CA ARG A 26 1.46 16.92 22.13
C ARG A 26 0.85 18.32 22.25
N ARG A 27 -0.02 18.79 21.34
CA ARG A 27 -0.62 20.14 21.42
C ARG A 27 -2.04 20.13 21.99
N GLN A 28 -2.24 20.85 23.09
CA GLN A 28 -3.53 21.10 23.74
C GLN A 28 -4.38 22.04 22.87
N ILE A 29 -5.29 21.49 22.06
CA ILE A 29 -6.30 22.22 21.28
C ILE A 29 -7.68 21.80 21.83
N PRO A 30 -8.69 22.71 21.89
CA PRO A 30 -10.02 22.45 22.45
C PRO A 30 -10.62 21.10 22.04
N ILE A 31 -11.08 20.36 23.05
CA ILE A 31 -11.34 18.90 23.02
C ILE A 31 -12.35 18.46 21.95
N ASN A 32 -13.36 19.28 21.63
CA ASN A 32 -14.42 18.89 20.69
C ASN A 32 -14.00 18.95 19.21
N ARG A 33 -13.26 19.99 18.77
CA ARG A 33 -12.78 20.05 17.37
C ARG A 33 -11.63 19.08 17.12
N ARG A 34 -10.80 18.83 18.14
CA ARG A 34 -9.66 17.91 18.07
C ARG A 34 -10.06 16.46 17.78
N ARG A 35 -11.18 15.98 18.32
CA ARG A 35 -11.62 14.58 18.11
C ARG A 35 -12.05 14.32 16.66
N LEU A 36 -12.75 15.27 16.03
CA LEU A 36 -13.17 15.15 14.64
C LEU A 36 -11.97 15.16 13.69
N ASP A 37 -11.04 16.10 13.87
CA ASP A 37 -9.83 16.19 13.04
C ASP A 37 -8.86 15.02 13.28
N GLN A 38 -8.77 14.52 14.52
CA GLN A 38 -8.01 13.30 14.84
C GLN A 38 -8.62 12.06 14.22
N GLN A 39 -9.95 11.93 14.20
CA GLN A 39 -10.61 10.81 13.56
C GLN A 39 -10.40 10.84 12.05
N LEU A 40 -10.51 12.02 11.42
CA LEU A 40 -10.30 12.17 9.99
C LEU A 40 -8.84 11.88 9.60
N THR A 41 -7.86 12.39 10.35
CA THR A 41 -6.44 12.08 10.11
C THR A 41 -6.09 10.63 10.40
N ALA A 42 -6.66 10.02 11.45
CA ALA A 42 -6.49 8.59 11.73
C ALA A 42 -7.14 7.72 10.64
N MET A 43 -8.32 8.09 10.14
CA MET A 43 -9.00 7.40 9.04
C MET A 43 -8.16 7.45 7.76
N ILE A 44 -7.63 8.61 7.39
CA ILE A 44 -6.73 8.75 6.24
C ILE A 44 -5.45 7.95 6.46
N PHE A 45 -4.87 7.97 7.66
CA PHE A 45 -3.65 7.23 7.95
C PHE A 45 -3.84 5.72 7.81
N VAL A 46 -4.93 5.19 8.38
CA VAL A 46 -5.29 3.77 8.23
C VAL A 46 -5.50 3.44 6.76
N ARG A 47 -6.22 4.28 6.00
CA ARG A 47 -6.42 4.08 4.56
C ARG A 47 -5.10 4.07 3.78
N VAL A 48 -4.16 4.96 4.11
CA VAL A 48 -2.83 4.99 3.49
C VAL A 48 -2.01 3.74 3.85
N ILE A 49 -2.08 3.27 5.09
CA ILE A 49 -1.40 2.02 5.49
C ILE A 49 -1.96 0.83 4.70
N PHE A 50 -3.28 0.69 4.64
CA PHE A 50 -3.92 -0.39 3.88
C PHE A 50 -3.56 -0.31 2.40
N TYR A 51 -3.61 0.87 1.80
CA TYR A 51 -3.18 1.09 0.42
C TYR A 51 -1.73 0.67 0.20
N VAL A 52 -0.79 1.02 1.09
CA VAL A 52 0.61 0.61 0.98
C VAL A 52 0.78 -0.91 1.08
N ILE A 53 0.10 -1.55 2.03
CA ILE A 53 0.18 -3.00 2.24
C ILE A 53 -0.42 -3.75 1.05
N LEU A 54 -1.52 -3.27 0.48
CA LEU A 54 -2.20 -3.90 -0.67
C LEU A 54 -1.46 -3.63 -2.00
N GLN A 55 -0.84 -2.46 -2.16
CA GLN A 55 -0.16 -2.06 -3.40
C GLN A 55 1.27 -2.62 -3.53
N LEU A 56 1.95 -2.88 -2.41
CA LEU A 56 3.28 -3.49 -2.36
C LEU A 56 3.37 -4.83 -3.12
N PRO A 57 2.55 -5.85 -2.82
CA PRO A 57 2.62 -7.15 -3.48
C PRO A 57 2.33 -7.06 -4.98
N PHE A 58 1.41 -6.18 -5.41
CA PHE A 58 1.20 -5.89 -6.83
C PHE A 58 2.45 -5.34 -7.50
N THR A 59 3.14 -4.40 -6.86
CA THR A 59 4.34 -3.79 -7.44
C THR A 59 5.49 -4.80 -7.53
N ILE A 60 5.64 -5.67 -6.53
CA ILE A 60 6.62 -6.76 -6.54
C ILE A 60 6.31 -7.76 -7.66
N TYR A 61 5.06 -8.23 -7.77
CA TYR A 61 4.63 -9.13 -8.84
C TYR A 61 4.88 -8.52 -10.22
N ARG A 62 4.56 -7.23 -10.40
CA ARG A 62 4.77 -6.56 -11.69
C ARG A 62 6.25 -6.44 -12.07
N ILE A 63 7.14 -6.23 -11.09
CA ILE A 63 8.59 -6.24 -11.32
C ILE A 63 9.06 -7.65 -11.67
N TYR A 64 8.58 -8.67 -10.97
CA TYR A 64 8.92 -10.07 -11.23
C TYR A 64 8.52 -10.48 -12.66
N SER A 65 7.26 -10.25 -13.05
CA SER A 65 6.73 -10.56 -14.38
C SER A 65 7.49 -9.85 -15.52
N LEU A 66 7.99 -8.63 -15.30
CA LEU A 66 8.76 -7.90 -16.31
C LEU A 66 10.21 -8.38 -16.46
N ASN A 67 10.78 -9.02 -15.44
CA ASN A 67 12.19 -9.45 -15.45
C ASN A 67 12.34 -10.96 -15.70
N VAL A 68 11.30 -11.75 -15.42
CA VAL A 68 11.32 -13.20 -15.59
C VAL A 68 10.64 -13.57 -16.91
N ILE A 69 11.43 -14.06 -17.86
CA ILE A 69 10.94 -14.71 -19.07
C ILE A 69 10.69 -16.16 -18.69
N ILE A 70 9.44 -16.53 -18.44
CA ILE A 70 9.05 -17.92 -18.19
C ILE A 70 9.00 -18.62 -19.56
N THR A 71 9.97 -19.49 -19.83
CA THR A 71 9.94 -20.39 -20.98
C THR A 71 8.95 -21.53 -20.71
N ASP A 72 8.10 -21.88 -21.68
CA ASP A 72 6.99 -22.84 -21.57
C ASP A 72 7.38 -24.28 -21.13
N GLU A 73 8.67 -24.59 -21.04
CA GLU A 73 9.15 -25.91 -20.59
C GLU A 73 8.91 -26.18 -19.09
N ASN A 74 8.65 -25.15 -18.27
CA ASN A 74 8.45 -25.30 -16.82
C ASN A 74 6.98 -25.06 -16.40
N THR A 75 6.14 -26.09 -16.54
CA THR A 75 4.72 -26.11 -16.12
C THR A 75 4.48 -25.74 -14.65
N ILE A 76 5.43 -26.05 -13.75
CA ILE A 76 5.34 -25.68 -12.33
C ILE A 76 5.51 -24.16 -12.15
N ALA A 77 6.47 -23.54 -12.84
CA ALA A 77 6.72 -22.12 -12.75
C ALA A 77 5.51 -21.31 -13.27
N TYR A 78 4.90 -21.77 -14.35
CA TYR A 78 3.68 -21.19 -14.90
C TYR A 78 2.50 -21.26 -13.90
N SER A 79 2.33 -22.41 -13.24
CA SER A 79 1.25 -22.59 -12.26
C SER A 79 1.42 -21.68 -11.03
N ILE A 80 2.65 -21.45 -10.58
CA ILE A 80 2.98 -20.53 -9.48
C ILE A 80 2.71 -19.08 -9.87
N ASP A 81 3.12 -18.67 -11.08
CA ASP A 81 2.87 -17.31 -11.57
C ASP A 81 1.38 -17.01 -11.67
N GLN A 82 0.59 -17.95 -12.20
CA GLN A 82 -0.86 -17.80 -12.31
C GLN A 82 -1.53 -17.69 -10.94
N TRP A 83 -1.08 -18.45 -9.93
CA TRP A 83 -1.55 -18.31 -8.55
C TRP A 83 -1.20 -16.96 -7.94
N MET A 84 0.04 -16.49 -8.13
CA MET A 84 0.44 -15.15 -7.67
C MET A 84 -0.42 -14.06 -8.32
N GLN A 85 -0.73 -14.18 -9.61
CA GLN A 85 -1.60 -13.25 -10.32
C GLN A 85 -3.00 -13.17 -9.70
N GLN A 86 -3.60 -14.32 -9.32
CA GLN A 86 -4.92 -14.34 -8.68
C GLN A 86 -4.92 -13.67 -7.31
N ILE A 87 -3.89 -13.92 -6.48
CA ILE A 87 -3.75 -13.27 -5.16
C ILE A 87 -3.66 -11.75 -5.32
N VAL A 88 -2.83 -11.30 -6.26
CA VAL A 88 -2.65 -9.88 -6.56
C VAL A 88 -3.95 -9.24 -7.07
N LEU A 89 -4.72 -9.95 -7.89
CA LEU A 89 -6.00 -9.48 -8.41
C LEU A 89 -7.03 -9.31 -7.29
N VAL A 90 -7.11 -10.27 -6.35
CA VAL A 90 -7.97 -10.17 -5.16
C VAL A 90 -7.56 -8.97 -4.28
N MET A 91 -6.27 -8.74 -4.08
CA MET A 91 -5.77 -7.59 -3.32
C MET A 91 -6.14 -6.25 -3.95
N ILE A 92 -6.10 -6.17 -5.29
CA ILE A 92 -6.56 -4.98 -6.01
C ILE A 92 -8.06 -4.76 -5.82
N TYR A 93 -8.88 -5.81 -5.97
CA TYR A 93 -10.32 -5.69 -5.77
C TYR A 93 -10.69 -5.25 -4.35
N LEU A 94 -9.94 -5.67 -3.34
CA LEU A 94 -10.11 -5.23 -1.95
C LEU A 94 -9.77 -3.75 -1.71
N ASP A 95 -8.92 -3.15 -2.55
CA ASP A 95 -8.60 -1.71 -2.46
C ASP A 95 -9.69 -0.84 -3.13
N TYR A 96 -10.37 -1.38 -4.15
CA TYR A 96 -11.44 -0.69 -4.89
C TYR A 96 -12.86 -0.89 -4.32
N ALA A 97 -13.07 -1.84 -3.40
CA ALA A 97 -14.35 -2.14 -2.76
C ALA A 97 -14.58 -1.29 -1.49
#